data_AF-A0A6B3HL07-F1
#
_entry.id   AF-A0A6B3HL07-F1
#
_cell.length_a   1.000
_cell.length_b   1.000
_cell.length_c   1.000
_cell.angle_alpha   90.00
_cell.angle_beta   90.00
_cell.angle_gamma   90.00
#
_symmetry.space_group_name_H-M   'P 1'
#
loop_
_entity.id
_entity.type
_entity.pdbx_description
1 polymer ?
#
loop_
_entity_poly.entity_id
_entity_poly.type
_entity_poly.pdbx_seq_one_letter_code
_entity_poly.pdbx_strand_id
1 'polypeptide(L)'
;SLATEAAAGLISEDPAYSKLAARLLTRTIADEAAGQGATSFSASVAVGHREGLIADRTADFVALHAAALDKLVGQALADGADDRFGYFGLRTLHSRYLLRHPITRQVIETPQHFMLRVAAGLAEDESVRALDEVAALYGLMSKLDYLPSSPTLFNSGTRHP
;
A
#
# COMPACT_ATOMS: atom_id res chain seq x y z
N SER A 1 1.17 13.05 -13.08
CA SER A 1 1.55 14.47 -13.08
C SER A 1 2.70 14.70 -14.07
N LEU A 2 2.65 15.78 -14.86
CA LEU A 2 3.68 16.15 -15.86
C LEU A 2 5.10 16.20 -15.25
N ALA A 3 5.21 16.63 -13.99
CA ALA A 3 6.49 16.70 -13.27
C ALA A 3 7.10 15.31 -13.01
N THR A 4 6.27 14.31 -12.70
CA THR A 4 6.72 12.92 -12.47
C THR A 4 7.26 12.30 -13.75
N GLU A 5 6.60 12.56 -14.88
CA GLU A 5 7.01 12.05 -16.20
C GLU A 5 8.27 12.75 -16.71
N ALA A 6 8.39 14.06 -16.52
CA ALA A 6 9.59 14.82 -16.84
C ALA A 6 10.81 14.31 -16.04
N ALA A 7 10.66 14.13 -14.72
CA ALA A 7 11.74 13.58 -13.89
C ALA A 7 12.09 12.13 -14.30
N ALA A 8 11.10 11.33 -14.69
CA ALA A 8 11.33 9.96 -15.15
C ALA A 8 12.10 9.89 -16.48
N GLY A 9 11.86 10.83 -17.40
CA GLY A 9 12.58 10.92 -18.67
C GLY A 9 14.07 11.21 -18.52
N LEU A 10 14.47 11.80 -17.39
CA LEU A 10 15.87 12.15 -17.08
C LEU A 10 16.61 11.05 -16.30
N ILE A 11 15.96 9.93 -15.96
CA ILE A 11 16.58 8.84 -15.20
C ILE A 11 17.76 8.22 -15.96
N SER A 12 17.67 8.14 -17.29
CA SER A 12 18.78 7.62 -18.13
C SER A 12 20.00 8.53 -18.13
N GLU A 13 19.83 9.82 -17.78
CA GLU A 13 20.90 10.81 -17.74
C GLU A 13 21.55 10.87 -16.35
N ASP A 14 20.74 10.86 -15.29
CA ASP A 14 21.21 10.78 -13.91
C ASP A 14 20.28 9.89 -13.04
N PRO A 15 20.79 8.76 -12.51
CA PRO A 15 20.05 7.90 -11.59
C PRO A 15 19.46 8.63 -10.36
N ALA A 16 19.99 9.79 -9.97
CA ALA A 16 19.43 10.63 -8.90
C ALA A 16 17.99 11.09 -9.21
N TYR A 17 17.63 11.27 -10.48
CA TYR A 17 16.26 11.59 -10.87
C TYR A 17 15.27 10.47 -10.56
N SER A 18 15.74 9.23 -10.41
CA SER A 18 14.89 8.11 -9.99
C SER A 18 14.29 8.35 -8.60
N LYS A 19 15.08 8.88 -7.66
CA LYS A 19 14.60 9.22 -6.31
C LYS A 19 13.62 10.38 -6.32
N LEU A 20 13.88 11.41 -7.12
CA LEU A 20 12.96 12.55 -7.27
C LEU A 20 11.63 12.10 -7.90
N ALA A 21 11.69 11.36 -9.01
CA ALA A 21 10.51 10.84 -9.68
C ALA A 21 9.72 9.90 -8.77
N ALA A 22 10.39 9.06 -7.97
CA ALA A 22 9.77 8.21 -6.96
C ALA A 22 8.99 9.04 -5.94
N ARG A 23 9.63 10.04 -5.32
CA ARG A 23 8.98 10.91 -4.31
C ARG A 23 7.78 11.67 -4.87
N LEU A 24 7.87 12.17 -6.11
CA LEU A 24 6.74 12.83 -6.78
C LEU A 24 5.59 11.85 -7.03
N LEU A 25 5.90 10.61 -7.44
CA LEU A 25 4.91 9.57 -7.65
C LEU A 25 4.26 9.16 -6.31
N THR A 26 5.04 8.96 -5.25
CA THR A 26 4.51 8.67 -3.90
C THR A 26 3.49 9.71 -3.45
N ARG A 27 3.80 11.02 -3.61
CA ARG A 27 2.85 12.09 -3.29
C ARG A 27 1.58 12.02 -4.14
N THR A 28 1.73 11.81 -5.46
CA THR A 28 0.58 11.68 -6.36
C THR A 28 -0.33 10.52 -5.94
N ILE A 29 0.24 9.38 -5.55
CA ILE A 29 -0.50 8.21 -5.07
C ILE A 29 -1.22 8.53 -3.76
N ALA A 30 -0.54 9.19 -2.82
CA ALA A 30 -1.12 9.58 -1.54
C ALA A 30 -2.29 10.57 -1.72
N ASP A 31 -2.15 11.56 -2.61
CA ASP A 31 -3.20 12.54 -2.91
C ASP A 31 -4.42 11.87 -3.59
N GLU A 32 -4.19 10.95 -4.56
CA GLU A 32 -5.25 10.15 -5.17
C GLU A 32 -6.03 9.35 -4.11
N ALA A 33 -5.30 8.60 -3.26
CA ALA A 33 -5.90 7.78 -2.21
C ALA A 33 -6.67 8.62 -1.18
N ALA A 34 -6.09 9.73 -0.71
CA ALA A 34 -6.73 10.64 0.22
C ALA A 34 -8.02 11.25 -0.38
N GLY A 35 -8.03 11.57 -1.68
CA GLY A 35 -9.20 12.03 -2.41
C GLY A 35 -10.36 11.01 -2.44
N GLN A 36 -10.08 9.72 -2.23
CA GLN A 36 -11.08 8.66 -2.09
C GLN A 36 -11.46 8.36 -0.62
N GLY A 37 -10.91 9.11 0.35
CA GLY A 37 -11.11 8.91 1.78
C GLY A 37 -10.12 7.96 2.45
N ALA A 38 -9.07 7.51 1.74
CA ALA A 38 -8.06 6.59 2.27
C ALA A 38 -6.91 7.34 2.96
N THR A 39 -7.22 8.09 4.02
CA THR A 39 -6.25 8.94 4.76
C THR A 39 -5.43 8.21 5.82
N SER A 40 -5.83 6.99 6.19
CA SER A 40 -5.09 6.06 7.04
C SER A 40 -5.19 4.65 6.43
N PHE A 41 -4.48 3.67 6.99
CA PHE A 41 -4.59 2.30 6.51
C PHE A 41 -5.98 1.73 6.80
N SER A 42 -6.47 1.90 8.02
CA SER A 42 -7.83 1.48 8.39
C SER A 42 -8.91 2.13 7.49
N ALA A 43 -8.77 3.42 7.17
CA ALA A 43 -9.68 4.13 6.27
C ALA A 43 -9.59 3.61 4.82
N SER A 44 -8.39 3.32 4.33
CA SER A 44 -8.15 2.69 3.02
C SER A 44 -8.88 1.35 2.90
N VAL A 45 -8.78 0.52 3.95
CA VAL A 45 -9.48 -0.77 4.02
C VAL A 45 -11.00 -0.59 4.09
N ALA A 46 -11.49 0.36 4.88
CA ALA A 46 -12.92 0.67 4.95
C ALA A 46 -13.49 1.16 3.60
N VAL A 47 -12.74 1.97 2.84
CA VAL A 47 -13.10 2.35 1.47
C VAL A 47 -13.15 1.12 0.58
N GLY A 48 -12.10 0.30 0.57
CA GLY A 48 -12.06 -0.90 -0.26
C GLY A 48 -13.18 -1.90 0.07
N HIS A 49 -13.56 -2.03 1.33
CA HIS A 49 -14.66 -2.89 1.76
C HIS A 49 -16.02 -2.37 1.28
N ARG A 50 -16.29 -1.08 1.49
CA ARG A 50 -17.51 -0.41 1.04
C ARG A 50 -17.69 -0.50 -0.48
N GLU A 51 -16.62 -0.33 -1.24
CA GLU A 51 -16.63 -0.45 -2.70
C GLU A 51 -16.59 -1.92 -3.20
N GLY A 52 -16.55 -2.87 -2.28
CA GLY A 52 -16.62 -4.30 -2.56
C GLY A 52 -15.35 -4.96 -3.09
N LEU A 53 -14.20 -4.30 -2.92
CA LEU A 53 -12.88 -4.76 -3.34
C LEU A 53 -12.21 -5.64 -2.27
N ILE A 54 -12.48 -5.37 -0.99
CA ILE A 54 -11.89 -6.06 0.16
C ILE A 54 -12.87 -7.07 0.76
N ALA A 55 -12.35 -8.23 1.19
CA ALA A 55 -13.13 -9.28 1.84
C ALA A 55 -13.54 -8.89 3.27
N ASP A 56 -14.71 -9.37 3.71
CA ASP A 56 -15.28 -9.03 5.02
C ASP A 56 -14.31 -9.38 6.16
N ARG A 57 -13.74 -10.59 6.15
CA ARG A 57 -12.75 -11.05 7.14
C ARG A 57 -11.55 -10.09 7.29
N THR A 58 -11.04 -9.56 6.17
CA THR A 58 -9.91 -8.63 6.21
C THR A 58 -10.36 -7.27 6.73
N ALA A 59 -11.55 -6.81 6.36
CA ALA A 59 -12.11 -5.57 6.87
C ALA A 59 -12.35 -5.65 8.39
N ASP A 60 -12.93 -6.76 8.87
CA ASP A 60 -13.22 -7.01 10.28
C ASP A 60 -11.94 -7.06 11.13
N PHE A 61 -10.92 -7.81 10.67
CA PHE A 61 -9.60 -7.86 11.30
C PHE A 61 -8.98 -6.47 11.42
N VAL A 62 -8.99 -5.70 10.33
CA VAL A 62 -8.39 -4.37 10.31
C VAL A 62 -9.17 -3.39 11.18
N ALA A 63 -10.50 -3.47 11.19
CA ALA A 63 -11.34 -2.64 12.04
C ALA A 63 -11.08 -2.92 13.53
N LEU A 64 -10.94 -4.20 13.91
CA LEU A 64 -10.62 -4.61 15.27
C LEU A 64 -9.27 -4.07 15.75
N HIS A 65 -8.25 -4.07 14.89
CA HIS A 65 -6.87 -3.70 15.23
C HIS A 65 -6.43 -2.34 14.68
N ALA A 66 -7.38 -1.49 14.28
CA ALA A 66 -7.14 -0.27 13.49
C ALA A 66 -6.05 0.63 14.08
N ALA A 67 -6.12 0.93 15.38
CA ALA A 67 -5.17 1.83 16.04
C ALA A 67 -3.73 1.30 16.01
N ALA A 68 -3.53 -0.02 16.16
CA ALA A 68 -2.21 -0.64 16.12
C ALA A 68 -1.66 -0.64 14.68
N LEU A 69 -2.49 -1.01 13.71
CA LEU A 69 -2.13 -1.09 12.30
C LEU A 69 -1.81 0.30 11.70
N ASP A 70 -2.61 1.32 12.02
CA ASP A 70 -2.33 2.70 11.60
C ASP A 70 -1.04 3.22 12.23
N LYS A 71 -0.76 2.88 13.49
CA LYS A 71 0.49 3.24 14.16
C LYS A 71 1.70 2.60 13.47
N LEU A 72 1.60 1.33 13.06
CA LEU A 72 2.67 0.64 12.33
C LEU A 72 3.01 1.35 11.02
N VAL A 73 2.01 1.77 10.25
CA VAL A 73 2.22 2.55 9.02
C VAL A 73 2.88 3.89 9.33
N GLY A 74 2.40 4.61 10.35
CA GLY A 74 3.02 5.87 10.78
C GLY A 74 4.49 5.72 11.15
N GLN A 75 4.85 4.65 11.86
CA GLN A 75 6.24 4.34 12.21
C GLN A 75 7.08 4.01 10.97
N ALA A 76 6.59 3.17 10.07
CA ALA A 76 7.29 2.83 8.84
C ALA A 76 7.56 4.07 7.97
N LEU A 77 6.58 4.98 7.86
CA LEU A 77 6.75 6.24 7.14
C LEU A 77 7.79 7.15 7.80
N ALA A 78 7.79 7.26 9.14
CA ALA A 78 8.79 8.00 9.88
C ALA A 78 10.21 7.44 9.68
N ASP A 79 10.33 6.12 9.51
CA ASP A 79 11.58 5.41 9.22
C ASP A 79 11.99 5.49 7.72
N GLY A 80 11.23 6.23 6.90
CA GLY A 80 11.52 6.43 5.48
C GLY A 80 11.16 5.25 4.58
N ALA A 81 10.13 4.47 4.92
CA ALA A 81 9.74 3.30 4.13
C ALA A 81 9.43 3.61 2.66
N ASP A 82 8.79 4.74 2.37
CA ASP A 82 8.48 5.11 0.99
C ASP A 82 9.72 5.53 0.18
N ASP A 83 10.75 6.05 0.86
CA ASP A 83 12.02 6.42 0.22
C ASP A 83 12.86 5.19 -0.20
N ARG A 84 12.45 3.97 0.22
CA ARG A 84 13.09 2.71 -0.20
C ARG A 84 12.70 2.31 -1.62
N PHE A 85 11.57 2.80 -2.13
CA PHE A 85 11.15 2.45 -3.48
C PHE A 85 11.86 3.29 -4.55
N GLY A 86 12.39 2.60 -5.56
CA GLY A 86 12.74 3.22 -6.83
C GLY A 86 11.51 3.53 -7.68
N TYR A 87 11.68 4.43 -8.65
CA TYR A 87 10.57 4.91 -9.48
C TYR A 87 9.83 3.79 -10.25
N PHE A 88 10.56 2.87 -10.87
CA PHE A 88 9.94 1.76 -11.63
C PHE A 88 9.18 0.78 -10.73
N GLY A 89 9.65 0.58 -9.50
CA GLY A 89 8.94 -0.20 -8.49
C GLY A 89 7.59 0.43 -8.16
N LEU A 90 7.58 1.73 -7.84
CA LEU A 90 6.34 2.47 -7.58
C LEU A 90 5.41 2.52 -8.79
N ARG A 91 5.94 2.69 -10.01
CA ARG A 91 5.16 2.65 -11.24
C ARG A 91 4.46 1.30 -11.41
N THR A 92 5.18 0.22 -11.12
CA THR A 92 4.63 -1.14 -11.20
C THR A 92 3.54 -1.34 -10.17
N LEU A 93 3.76 -0.91 -8.91
CA LEU A 93 2.72 -0.97 -7.88
C LEU A 93 1.48 -0.17 -8.30
N HIS A 94 1.65 1.10 -8.67
CA HIS A 94 0.53 1.98 -9.06
C HIS A 94 -0.26 1.44 -10.24
N SER A 95 0.41 0.92 -11.27
CA SER A 95 -0.28 0.48 -12.49
C SER A 95 -0.96 -0.87 -12.37
N ARG A 96 -0.46 -1.76 -11.51
CA ARG A 96 -0.91 -3.17 -11.47
C ARG A 96 -1.47 -3.63 -10.14
N TYR A 97 -0.92 -3.18 -9.01
CA TYR A 97 -1.18 -3.79 -7.71
C TYR A 97 -2.10 -2.96 -6.81
N LEU A 98 -1.97 -1.63 -6.83
CA LEU A 98 -2.79 -0.80 -5.96
C LEU A 98 -4.27 -0.90 -6.35
N LEU A 99 -5.12 -1.16 -5.37
CA LEU A 99 -6.57 -1.18 -5.54
C LEU A 99 -7.07 0.17 -6.03
N ARG A 100 -8.07 0.14 -6.91
CA ARG A 100 -8.67 1.32 -7.52
C ARG A 100 -10.17 1.34 -7.28
N HIS A 101 -10.70 2.52 -6.98
CA HIS A 101 -12.13 2.73 -6.87
C HIS A 101 -12.81 2.31 -8.19
N PRO A 102 -13.92 1.54 -8.14
CA PRO A 102 -14.57 1.03 -9.36
C PRO A 102 -15.04 2.12 -10.32
N ILE A 103 -15.44 3.29 -9.81
CA ILE A 103 -16.01 4.39 -10.59
C ILE A 103 -14.93 5.42 -10.96
N THR A 104 -14.24 6.02 -9.98
CA THR A 104 -13.29 7.11 -10.24
C THR A 104 -11.98 6.62 -10.85
N ARG A 105 -11.69 5.31 -10.73
CA ARG A 105 -10.45 4.65 -11.17
C ARG A 105 -9.17 5.16 -10.49
N GLN A 106 -9.29 6.05 -9.51
CA GLN A 106 -8.18 6.50 -8.67
C GLN A 106 -7.81 5.40 -7.68
N VAL A 107 -6.54 5.37 -7.27
CA VAL A 107 -6.10 4.41 -6.24
C VAL A 107 -6.77 4.70 -4.91
N ILE A 108 -6.99 3.67 -4.10
CA ILE A 108 -7.59 3.78 -2.76
C ILE A 108 -6.62 3.36 -1.66
N GLU A 109 -5.34 3.23 -1.97
CA GLU A 109 -4.30 2.81 -1.05
C GLU A 109 -2.92 3.33 -1.47
N THR A 110 -2.03 3.51 -0.50
CA THR A 110 -0.62 3.85 -0.71
C THR A 110 0.23 2.57 -0.80
N PRO A 111 1.54 2.66 -1.15
CA PRO A 111 2.42 1.49 -1.12
C PRO A 111 2.49 0.81 0.25
N GLN A 112 2.52 1.57 1.35
CA GLN A 112 2.52 0.98 2.70
C GLN A 112 1.18 0.33 3.05
N HIS A 113 0.07 0.96 2.66
CA HIS A 113 -1.25 0.37 2.88
C HIS A 113 -1.42 -0.93 2.09
N PHE A 114 -0.93 -0.97 0.85
CA PHE A 114 -0.89 -2.17 0.03
C PHE A 114 -0.14 -3.31 0.71
N MET A 115 1.09 -3.07 1.18
CA MET A 115 1.87 -4.09 1.87
C MET A 115 1.17 -4.58 3.14
N LEU A 116 0.62 -3.66 3.94
CA LEU A 116 -0.07 -4.05 5.18
C LEU A 116 -1.39 -4.77 4.91
N ARG A 117 -2.12 -4.42 3.84
CA ARG A 117 -3.32 -5.15 3.39
C ARG A 117 -2.98 -6.58 2.99
N VAL A 118 -1.87 -6.79 2.26
CA VAL A 118 -1.41 -8.14 1.91
C VAL A 118 -1.13 -8.95 3.17
N ALA A 119 -0.43 -8.38 4.17
CA ALA A 119 -0.17 -9.05 5.43
C ALA A 119 -1.46 -9.36 6.20
N ALA A 120 -2.35 -8.37 6.37
CA ALA A 120 -3.63 -8.53 7.04
C ALA A 120 -4.56 -9.53 6.33
N GLY A 121 -4.48 -9.61 5.00
CA GLY A 121 -5.20 -10.59 4.19
C GLY A 121 -4.75 -12.04 4.39
N LEU A 122 -3.60 -12.25 5.03
CA LEU A 122 -3.04 -13.56 5.37
C LEU A 122 -3.22 -13.92 6.85
N ALA A 123 -3.78 -13.03 7.67
CA ALA A 123 -4.01 -13.29 9.09
C ALA A 123 -4.90 -14.52 9.29
N GLU A 124 -4.48 -15.49 10.11
CA GLU A 124 -5.20 -16.75 10.33
C GLU A 124 -6.53 -16.59 11.08
N ASP A 125 -6.61 -15.59 11.96
CA ASP A 125 -7.74 -15.27 12.81
C ASP A 125 -7.66 -13.79 13.27
N GLU A 126 -8.53 -13.40 14.19
CA GLU A 126 -8.62 -12.03 14.74
C GLU A 126 -7.80 -11.83 16.03
N SER A 127 -7.05 -12.83 16.46
CA SER A 127 -6.34 -12.79 17.73
C SER A 127 -5.18 -11.78 17.74
N VAL A 128 -4.74 -11.43 18.96
CA VAL A 128 -3.51 -10.62 19.15
C VAL A 128 -2.28 -11.33 18.58
N ARG A 129 -2.25 -12.66 18.61
CA ARG A 129 -1.18 -13.46 17.98
C ARG A 129 -1.14 -13.21 16.46
N ALA A 130 -2.29 -13.24 15.80
CA ALA A 130 -2.37 -12.95 14.37
C ALA A 130 -1.97 -11.49 14.06
N LEU A 131 -2.29 -10.52 14.93
CA LEU A 131 -1.80 -9.15 14.81
C LEU A 131 -0.26 -9.09 14.85
N ASP A 132 0.38 -9.81 15.76
CA ASP A 132 1.85 -9.85 15.85
C ASP A 132 2.48 -10.45 14.59
N GLU A 133 1.89 -11.51 14.03
CA GLU A 133 2.32 -12.14 12.77
C GLU A 133 2.17 -11.19 11.57
N VAL A 134 1.03 -10.48 11.48
CA VAL A 134 0.80 -9.43 10.47
C VAL A 134 1.84 -8.33 10.58
N ALA A 135 2.14 -7.86 11.80
CA ALA A 135 3.12 -6.82 12.03
C ALA A 135 4.54 -7.28 11.62
N ALA A 136 4.91 -8.52 11.93
CA ALA A 136 6.19 -9.10 11.54
C ALA A 136 6.34 -9.20 10.01
N LEU A 137 5.32 -9.73 9.33
CA LEU A 137 5.31 -9.85 7.87
C LEU A 137 5.33 -8.48 7.18
N TYR A 138 4.53 -7.52 7.66
CA TYR A 138 4.58 -6.14 7.19
C TYR A 138 5.96 -5.50 7.41
N GLY A 139 6.61 -5.77 8.54
CA GLY A 139 7.96 -5.30 8.83
C GLY A 139 8.99 -5.73 7.78
N LEU A 140 8.90 -6.98 7.29
CA LEU A 140 9.77 -7.48 6.22
C LEU A 140 9.45 -6.82 4.87
N MET A 141 8.16 -6.71 4.53
CA MET A 141 7.72 -6.14 3.25
C MET A 141 7.97 -4.62 3.15
N SER A 142 7.75 -3.87 4.23
CA SER A 142 7.98 -2.41 4.27
C SER A 142 9.46 -2.03 4.18
N LYS A 143 10.36 -2.96 4.50
CA LYS A 143 11.81 -2.84 4.30
C LYS A 143 12.27 -3.37 2.94
N LEU A 144 11.39 -4.03 2.20
CA LEU A 144 11.68 -4.75 0.96
C LEU A 144 12.66 -5.93 1.15
N ASP A 145 12.75 -6.47 2.37
CA ASP A 145 13.58 -7.64 2.69
C ASP A 145 12.93 -8.94 2.19
N TYR A 146 11.61 -8.93 2.03
CA TYR A 146 10.82 -10.05 1.50
C TYR A 146 9.59 -9.54 0.77
N LEU A 147 9.24 -10.19 -0.35
CA LEU A 147 7.96 -9.99 -1.04
C LEU A 147 7.37 -11.36 -1.41
N PRO A 148 6.08 -11.61 -1.11
CA PRO A 148 5.38 -12.80 -1.58
C PRO A 148 5.33 -12.91 -3.11
N SER A 149 4.90 -14.07 -3.59
CA SER A 149 4.61 -14.30 -5.01
C SER A 149 3.58 -13.30 -5.57
N SER A 150 3.60 -13.05 -6.88
CA SER A 150 2.61 -12.15 -7.51
C SER A 150 1.15 -12.52 -7.21
N PRO A 151 0.70 -13.80 -7.31
CA PRO A 151 -0.67 -14.16 -6.96
C PRO A 151 -1.04 -13.72 -5.54
N THR A 152 -0.17 -13.95 -4.56
CA THR A 152 -0.37 -13.50 -3.18
C THR A 152 -0.52 -11.97 -3.11
N LEU A 153 0.37 -11.23 -3.78
CA LEU A 153 0.32 -9.77 -3.81
C LEU A 153 -0.97 -9.22 -4.45
N PHE A 154 -1.52 -9.89 -5.47
CA PHE A 154 -2.75 -9.48 -6.14
C PHE A 154 -4.00 -9.78 -5.30
N ASN A 155 -4.02 -10.93 -4.64
CA ASN A 155 -5.25 -11.55 -4.17
C ASN A 155 -5.44 -11.45 -2.65
N SER A 156 -4.37 -11.30 -1.88
CA SER A 156 -4.47 -11.24 -0.42
C SER A 156 -5.31 -10.06 0.05
N GLY A 157 -6.32 -10.39 0.86
CA GLY A 157 -7.24 -9.43 1.47
C GLY A 157 -8.34 -8.89 0.54
N THR A 158 -8.42 -9.36 -0.70
CA THR A 158 -9.47 -8.95 -1.65
C THR A 158 -10.64 -9.94 -1.63
N ARG A 159 -11.82 -9.51 -2.10
CA ARG A 159 -13.04 -10.34 -2.12
C ARG A 159 -12.99 -11.48 -3.14
N HIS A 160 -12.16 -11.35 -4.19
CA HIS A 160 -11.95 -12.37 -5.21
C HIS A 160 -10.46 -12.71 -5.27
N PRO A 161 -10.00 -13.65 -4.42
CA PRO A 161 -8.62 -14.08 -4.41
C PRO A 161 -8.27 -15.05 -5.54
#